data_AF-J9CVL7-F1
#
_entry.id   AF-J9CVL7-F1
#
_cell.length_a   1.000
_cell.length_b   1.000
_cell.length_c   1.000
_cell.angle_alpha   90.00
_cell.angle_beta   90.00
_cell.angle_gamma   90.00
#
_symmetry.space_group_name_H-M   'P 1'
#
loop_
_entity.id
_entity.type
_entity.pdbx_description
1 polymer ?
#
loop_
_entity_poly.entity_id
_entity_poly.type
_entity_poly.pdbx_seq_one_letter_code
_entity_poly.pdbx_strand_id
1 'polypeptide(L)'
;MDTTKIKRFAVEARRVLLQGVSLRFTALGFRPDGSTVEEPVAVDGGAVFMGDVVSEDFYSKWNSLQTAVKAKDIKTVAEEAAYTWFNRLIAIRILTKNGLSSPVLTYESDDSRLPVLVSEARQGRIPQMDEQARAKFNVLLEDDSKTNEQFAMLIVAYCHTTPIINKCFGKIADYTELLLPQNILAENGFVNMLNDNDFISDEDY
;
A
#
# COMPACT_ATOMS: atom_id res chain seq x y z
N MET A 1 -3.63 22.62 17.45
CA MET A 1 -4.03 21.20 17.36
C MET A 1 -5.53 21.04 17.62
N ASP A 2 -6.31 20.85 16.55
CA ASP A 2 -7.76 20.59 16.63
C ASP A 2 -8.00 19.09 16.80
N THR A 3 -8.17 18.65 18.06
CA THR A 3 -8.35 17.23 18.35
C THR A 3 -9.62 16.61 17.77
N THR A 4 -10.62 17.42 17.39
CA THR A 4 -11.88 16.92 16.82
C THR A 4 -11.68 16.50 15.37
N LYS A 5 -10.99 17.32 14.57
CA LYS A 5 -10.63 17.00 13.19
C LYS A 5 -9.73 15.77 13.11
N ILE A 6 -8.69 15.72 13.95
CA ILE A 6 -7.77 14.58 14.02
C ILE A 6 -8.51 13.28 14.34
N LYS A 7 -9.44 13.29 15.30
CA LYS A 7 -10.26 12.11 15.63
C LYS A 7 -11.12 11.67 14.45
N ARG A 8 -11.79 12.62 13.78
CA ARG A 8 -12.61 12.32 12.61
C ARG A 8 -11.77 11.71 11.47
N PHE A 9 -10.62 12.32 11.17
CA PHE A 9 -9.68 11.79 10.18
C PHE A 9 -9.26 10.36 10.53
N ALA A 10 -8.80 10.11 11.75
CA ALA A 10 -8.32 8.79 12.15
C ALA A 10 -9.40 7.70 11.98
N VAL A 11 -10.65 8.01 12.34
CA VAL A 11 -11.78 7.08 12.19
C VAL A 11 -12.10 6.81 10.72
N GLU A 12 -12.26 7.86 9.90
CA GLU A 12 -12.62 7.70 8.49
C GLU A 12 -11.49 7.05 7.69
N ALA A 13 -10.24 7.44 7.94
CA ALA A 13 -9.09 6.95 7.20
C ALA A 13 -8.82 5.47 7.51
N ARG A 14 -9.02 5.04 8.78
CA ARG A 14 -8.99 3.61 9.15
C ARG A 14 -10.11 2.84 8.45
N ARG A 15 -11.33 3.40 8.37
CA ARG A 15 -12.46 2.77 7.67
C ARG A 15 -12.17 2.57 6.19
N VAL A 16 -11.62 3.60 5.53
CA VAL A 16 -11.24 3.55 4.10
C VAL A 16 -10.17 2.50 3.85
N LEU A 17 -9.11 2.45 4.68
CA LEU A 17 -8.07 1.42 4.55
C LEU A 17 -8.63 0.01 4.75
N LEU A 18 -9.47 -0.20 5.77
CA LEU A 18 -10.04 -1.51 6.03
C LEU A 18 -10.93 -1.98 4.88
N GLN A 19 -11.73 -1.08 4.28
CA GLN A 19 -12.50 -1.40 3.07
C GLN A 19 -11.58 -1.79 1.91
N GLY A 20 -10.51 -1.03 1.68
CA GLY A 20 -9.51 -1.34 0.66
C GLY A 20 -8.84 -2.71 0.88
N VAL A 21 -8.46 -3.02 2.11
CA VAL A 21 -7.87 -4.33 2.48
C VAL A 21 -8.86 -5.47 2.23
N SER A 22 -10.14 -5.30 2.56
CA SER A 22 -11.18 -6.30 2.26
C SER A 22 -11.35 -6.54 0.75
N LEU A 23 -11.24 -5.48 -0.07
CA LEU A 23 -11.24 -5.62 -1.53
C LEU A 23 -10.00 -6.38 -2.02
N ARG A 24 -8.83 -6.16 -1.40
CA ARG A 24 -7.61 -6.92 -1.71
C ARG A 24 -7.77 -8.41 -1.39
N PHE A 25 -8.35 -8.77 -0.25
CA PHE A 25 -8.67 -10.17 0.04
C PHE A 25 -9.54 -10.81 -1.05
N THR A 26 -10.59 -10.11 -1.47
CA THR A 26 -11.47 -10.58 -2.55
C THR A 26 -10.70 -10.77 -3.86
N ALA A 27 -9.86 -9.81 -4.23
CA ALA A 27 -9.01 -9.90 -5.43
C ALA A 27 -7.96 -11.03 -5.35
N LEU A 28 -7.55 -11.42 -4.14
CA LEU A 28 -6.64 -12.53 -3.88
C LEU A 28 -7.37 -13.87 -3.72
N GLY A 29 -8.67 -13.92 -4.06
CA GLY A 29 -9.46 -15.15 -4.06
C GLY A 29 -9.99 -15.58 -2.69
N PHE A 30 -9.89 -14.77 -1.65
CA PHE A 30 -10.44 -15.09 -0.34
C PHE A 30 -11.92 -14.70 -0.22
N ARG A 31 -12.68 -15.55 0.46
CA ARG A 31 -14.07 -15.31 0.87
C ARG A 31 -14.13 -14.78 2.31
N PRO A 32 -15.24 -14.14 2.72
CA PRO A 32 -15.40 -13.62 4.08
C PRO A 32 -15.30 -14.67 5.19
N ASP A 33 -15.51 -15.95 4.89
CA ASP A 33 -15.35 -17.06 5.84
C ASP A 33 -13.90 -17.56 5.95
N GLY A 34 -12.96 -16.96 5.20
CA GLY A 34 -11.56 -17.35 5.14
C GLY A 34 -11.25 -18.47 4.15
N SER A 35 -12.26 -19.04 3.47
CA SER A 35 -12.04 -20.01 2.38
C SER A 35 -11.55 -19.31 1.11
N THR A 36 -10.96 -20.08 0.20
CA THR A 36 -10.38 -19.62 -1.06
C THR A 36 -11.21 -20.11 -2.25
N VAL A 37 -11.35 -19.26 -3.26
CA VAL A 37 -11.98 -19.63 -4.54
C VAL A 37 -11.01 -20.39 -5.42
N GLU A 38 -9.76 -19.93 -5.45
CA GLU A 38 -8.63 -20.54 -6.14
C GLU A 38 -7.37 -20.29 -5.32
N GLU A 39 -6.43 -21.23 -5.37
CA GLU A 39 -5.12 -21.11 -4.74
C GLU A 39 -4.06 -21.10 -5.84
N PRO A 40 -3.00 -20.29 -5.71
CA PRO A 40 -1.93 -20.28 -6.68
C PRO A 40 -1.25 -21.66 -6.72
N VAL A 41 -0.97 -22.16 -7.92
CA VAL A 41 -0.36 -23.47 -8.14
C VAL A 41 1.07 -23.29 -8.62
N ALA A 42 2.05 -23.80 -7.87
CA ALA A 42 3.46 -23.70 -8.22
C ALA A 42 3.76 -24.34 -9.59
N VAL A 43 4.57 -23.66 -10.39
CA VAL A 43 5.12 -24.12 -11.68
C VAL A 43 6.59 -23.70 -11.78
N ASP A 44 7.33 -24.22 -12.76
CA ASP A 44 8.72 -23.82 -12.97
C ASP A 44 8.84 -22.30 -13.15
N GLY A 45 9.56 -21.63 -12.23
CA GLY A 45 9.80 -20.19 -12.24
C GLY A 45 8.68 -19.32 -11.63
N GLY A 46 7.67 -19.89 -10.97
CA GLY A 46 6.61 -19.12 -10.33
C GLY A 46 5.39 -19.92 -9.90
N ALA A 47 4.20 -19.35 -10.11
CA ALA A 47 2.93 -20.03 -9.93
C ALA A 47 1.92 -19.57 -10.99
N VAL A 48 0.83 -20.32 -11.17
CA VAL A 48 -0.35 -19.89 -11.92
C VAL A 48 -1.44 -19.52 -10.94
N PHE A 49 -2.06 -18.36 -11.12
CA PHE A 49 -3.13 -17.86 -10.27
C PHE A 49 -4.14 -17.04 -11.09
N MET A 50 -5.42 -17.38 -11.01
CA MET A 50 -6.51 -16.70 -11.72
C MET A 50 -6.28 -16.60 -13.24
N GLY A 51 -5.62 -17.60 -13.82
CA GLY A 51 -5.28 -17.66 -15.24
C GLY A 51 -3.98 -16.94 -15.63
N ASP A 52 -3.32 -16.23 -14.70
CA ASP A 52 -2.07 -15.50 -14.95
C ASP A 52 -0.85 -16.21 -14.33
N VAL A 53 0.31 -16.03 -14.95
CA VAL A 53 1.59 -16.44 -14.36
C VAL A 53 2.02 -15.36 -13.35
N VAL A 54 2.20 -15.77 -12.11
CA VAL A 54 2.64 -14.92 -10.99
C VAL A 54 4.02 -15.36 -10.49
N SER A 55 4.74 -14.44 -9.82
CA SER A 55 6.09 -14.72 -9.36
C SER A 55 6.14 -15.64 -8.13
N GLU A 56 7.30 -16.25 -7.90
CA GLU A 56 7.61 -16.98 -6.66
C GLU A 56 7.40 -16.12 -5.41
N ASP A 57 7.78 -14.83 -5.45
CA ASP A 57 7.53 -13.89 -4.35
C ASP A 57 6.03 -13.74 -4.05
N PHE A 58 5.18 -13.59 -5.08
CA PHE A 58 3.74 -13.51 -4.90
C PHE A 58 3.20 -14.81 -4.31
N TYR A 59 3.64 -15.96 -4.82
CA TYR A 59 3.25 -17.28 -4.33
C TYR A 59 3.60 -17.47 -2.85
N SER A 60 4.82 -17.11 -2.45
CA SER A 60 5.27 -17.16 -1.05
C SER A 60 4.42 -16.25 -0.15
N LYS A 61 4.19 -15.00 -0.57
CA LYS A 61 3.36 -14.04 0.15
C LYS A 61 1.91 -14.50 0.30
N TRP A 62 1.33 -15.09 -0.75
CA TRP A 62 -0.03 -15.60 -0.73
C TRP A 62 -0.17 -16.78 0.24
N ASN A 63 0.79 -17.73 0.24
CA ASN A 63 0.78 -18.84 1.19
C ASN A 63 0.95 -18.37 2.65
N SER A 64 1.79 -17.36 2.87
CA SER A 64 1.94 -16.70 4.17
C SER A 64 0.62 -16.04 4.60
N LEU A 65 -0.08 -15.36 3.68
CA LEU A 65 -1.39 -14.78 3.92
C LEU A 65 -2.42 -15.85 4.33
N GLN A 66 -2.48 -16.95 3.57
CA GLN A 66 -3.40 -18.05 3.84
C GLN A 66 -3.13 -18.68 5.21
N THR A 67 -1.86 -18.84 5.58
CA THR A 67 -1.46 -19.34 6.90
C THR A 67 -1.90 -18.39 8.02
N ALA A 68 -1.73 -17.08 7.82
CA ALA A 68 -2.18 -16.08 8.79
C ALA A 68 -3.72 -16.09 8.96
N VAL A 69 -4.47 -16.18 7.86
CA VAL A 69 -5.94 -16.26 7.89
C VAL A 69 -6.43 -17.52 8.61
N LYS A 70 -5.80 -18.68 8.37
CA LYS A 70 -6.12 -19.93 9.08
C LYS A 70 -5.86 -19.83 10.59
N ALA A 71 -4.84 -19.07 11.00
CA ALA A 71 -4.46 -18.93 12.40
C ALA A 71 -5.29 -17.88 13.17
N LYS A 72 -5.73 -16.80 12.51
CA LYS A 72 -6.30 -15.61 13.18
C LYS A 72 -7.67 -15.18 12.68
N ASP A 73 -8.22 -15.79 11.63
CA ASP A 73 -9.35 -15.32 10.82
C ASP A 73 -9.04 -14.10 9.92
N ILE A 74 -9.87 -13.93 8.87
CA ILE A 74 -9.69 -12.89 7.86
C ILE A 74 -9.87 -11.48 8.41
N LYS A 75 -10.76 -11.30 9.39
CA LYS A 75 -11.07 -10.00 9.96
C LYS A 75 -9.89 -9.48 10.77
N THR A 76 -9.31 -10.33 11.61
CA THR A 76 -8.13 -9.99 12.40
C THR A 76 -6.94 -9.64 11.51
N VAL A 77 -6.67 -10.45 10.48
CA VAL A 77 -5.59 -10.16 9.53
C VAL A 77 -5.85 -8.86 8.75
N ALA A 78 -7.10 -8.59 8.36
CA ALA A 78 -7.47 -7.34 7.70
C ALA A 78 -7.23 -6.10 8.60
N GLU A 79 -7.58 -6.19 9.88
CA GLU A 79 -7.33 -5.11 10.84
C GLU A 79 -5.82 -4.89 11.09
N GLU A 80 -5.03 -5.96 11.20
CA GLU A 80 -3.57 -5.89 11.33
C GLU A 80 -2.92 -5.24 10.11
N ALA A 81 -3.35 -5.61 8.91
CA ALA A 81 -2.86 -5.04 7.65
C ALA A 81 -3.24 -3.56 7.52
N ALA A 82 -4.50 -3.21 7.80
CA ALA A 82 -4.96 -1.81 7.77
C ALA A 82 -4.21 -0.95 8.78
N TYR A 83 -3.98 -1.46 10.00
CA TYR A 83 -3.20 -0.77 11.03
C TYR A 83 -1.73 -0.57 10.61
N THR A 84 -1.12 -1.59 10.03
CA THR A 84 0.25 -1.54 9.49
C THR A 84 0.40 -0.44 8.46
N TRP A 85 -0.51 -0.39 7.48
CA TRP A 85 -0.47 0.60 6.41
C TRP A 85 -0.82 2.01 6.91
N PHE A 86 -1.83 2.14 7.76
CA PHE A 86 -2.19 3.41 8.40
C PHE A 86 -0.97 4.03 9.07
N ASN A 87 -0.33 3.30 9.99
CA ASN A 87 0.79 3.82 10.77
C ASN A 87 1.98 4.21 9.90
N ARG A 88 2.32 3.39 8.89
CA ARG A 88 3.44 3.67 8.00
C ARG A 88 3.20 4.92 7.17
N LEU A 89 2.01 5.05 6.57
CA LEU A 89 1.69 6.21 5.73
C LEU A 89 1.60 7.50 6.56
N ILE A 90 1.03 7.42 7.77
CA ILE A 90 1.02 8.56 8.71
C ILE A 90 2.43 8.96 9.11
N ALA A 91 3.30 8.00 9.44
CA ALA A 91 4.68 8.29 9.79
C ALA A 91 5.44 8.96 8.63
N ILE A 92 5.25 8.48 7.39
CA ILE A 92 5.84 9.11 6.21
C ILE A 92 5.34 10.55 6.05
N ARG A 93 4.05 10.80 6.29
CA ARG A 93 3.48 12.14 6.22
C ARG A 93 4.03 13.06 7.32
N ILE A 94 4.16 12.58 8.55
CA ILE A 94 4.79 13.32 9.67
C ILE A 94 6.24 13.69 9.30
N LEU A 95 7.03 12.73 8.83
CA LEU A 95 8.41 12.97 8.40
C LEU A 95 8.49 14.02 7.29
N THR A 96 7.57 13.95 6.33
CA THR A 96 7.48 14.93 5.23
C THR A 96 7.19 16.34 5.76
N LYS A 97 6.19 16.49 6.64
CA LYS A 97 5.79 17.79 7.19
C LYS A 97 6.86 18.41 8.09
N ASN A 98 7.69 17.58 8.71
CA ASN A 98 8.85 18.02 9.50
C ASN A 98 10.13 18.20 8.66
N GLY A 99 10.07 18.07 7.33
CA GLY A 99 11.24 18.25 6.44
C GLY A 99 12.29 17.13 6.55
N LEU A 100 11.90 15.96 7.06
CA LEU A 100 12.79 14.82 7.33
C LEU A 100 12.75 13.75 6.23
N SER A 101 11.88 13.89 5.23
CA SER A 101 11.80 12.97 4.08
C SER A 101 11.27 13.63 2.81
N SER A 102 11.45 12.97 1.67
CA SER A 102 10.81 13.37 0.40
C SER A 102 9.28 13.34 0.55
N PRO A 103 8.53 14.29 -0.06
CA PRO A 103 7.07 14.40 0.04
C PRO A 103 6.31 13.35 -0.78
N VAL A 104 6.68 12.07 -0.65
CA VAL A 104 6.21 10.96 -1.49
C VAL A 104 4.69 10.70 -1.47
N LEU A 105 3.98 11.17 -0.43
CA LEU A 105 2.52 11.08 -0.32
C LEU A 105 1.79 12.35 -0.74
N THR A 106 2.52 13.39 -1.14
CA THR A 106 1.95 14.68 -1.56
C THR A 106 1.66 14.64 -3.05
N TYR A 107 0.65 15.38 -3.49
CA TYR A 107 0.40 15.58 -4.91
C TYR A 107 1.31 16.66 -5.50
N GLU A 108 1.62 16.53 -6.79
CA GLU A 108 2.50 17.47 -7.49
C GLU A 108 1.93 18.89 -7.56
N SER A 109 0.60 19.02 -7.62
CA SER A 109 -0.11 20.31 -7.63
C SER A 109 -1.55 20.13 -7.16
N ASP A 110 -2.22 21.21 -6.75
CA ASP A 110 -3.63 21.18 -6.35
C ASP A 110 -4.58 20.69 -7.47
N ASP A 111 -4.22 20.94 -8.74
CA ASP A 111 -5.00 20.54 -9.91
C ASP A 111 -4.72 19.09 -10.39
N SER A 112 -3.76 18.40 -9.80
CA SER A 112 -3.30 17.07 -10.23
C SER A 112 -3.27 16.10 -9.07
N ARG A 113 -3.97 14.97 -9.17
CA ARG A 113 -3.88 13.88 -8.18
C ARG A 113 -2.70 12.93 -8.42
N LEU A 114 -1.67 13.38 -9.15
CA LEU A 114 -0.45 12.61 -9.37
C LEU A 114 0.45 12.73 -8.13
N PRO A 115 0.72 11.65 -7.38
CA PRO A 115 1.64 11.70 -6.26
C PRO A 115 3.05 12.04 -6.73
N VAL A 116 3.77 12.85 -5.95
CA VAL A 116 5.18 13.20 -6.21
C VAL A 116 5.99 11.92 -6.42
N LEU A 117 5.79 10.88 -5.61
CA LEU A 117 6.48 9.59 -5.75
C LEU A 117 6.36 8.98 -7.16
N VAL A 118 5.18 9.09 -7.79
CA VAL A 118 4.96 8.58 -9.14
C VAL A 118 5.59 9.49 -10.18
N SER A 119 5.43 10.81 -10.05
CA SER A 119 6.06 11.79 -10.95
C SER A 119 7.59 11.65 -10.96
N GLU A 120 8.21 11.53 -9.78
CA GLU A 120 9.64 11.31 -9.63
C GLU A 120 10.10 10.01 -10.29
N ALA A 121 9.34 8.92 -10.11
CA ALA A 121 9.65 7.64 -10.73
C ALA A 121 9.57 7.69 -12.26
N ARG A 122 8.57 8.40 -12.84
CA ARG A 122 8.47 8.66 -14.29
C ARG A 122 9.65 9.47 -14.83
N GLN A 123 10.30 10.26 -13.98
CA GLN A 123 11.54 11.00 -14.29
C GLN A 123 12.82 10.19 -14.00
N GLY A 124 12.71 8.90 -13.69
CA GLY A 124 13.83 8.00 -13.44
C GLY A 124 14.32 7.97 -11.99
N ARG A 125 13.73 8.75 -11.07
CA ARG A 125 14.02 8.69 -9.63
C ARG A 125 13.17 7.61 -8.96
N ILE A 126 13.59 6.37 -9.15
CA ILE A 126 12.87 5.19 -8.66
C ILE A 126 13.55 4.68 -7.38
N PRO A 127 12.80 4.45 -6.27
CA PRO A 127 13.33 3.81 -5.07
C PRO A 127 14.06 2.49 -5.37
N GLN A 128 14.99 2.11 -4.51
CA GLN A 128 15.67 0.81 -4.64
C GLN A 128 14.65 -0.33 -4.51
N MET A 129 14.74 -1.30 -5.41
CA MET A 129 13.89 -2.48 -5.48
C MET A 129 14.71 -3.63 -6.04
N ASP A 130 14.34 -4.87 -5.74
CA ASP A 130 14.98 -6.03 -6.36
C ASP A 130 14.73 -6.09 -7.87
N GLU A 131 15.47 -6.97 -8.56
CA GLU A 131 15.44 -7.08 -10.01
C GLU A 131 14.06 -7.46 -10.55
N GLN A 132 13.35 -8.36 -9.86
CA GLN A 132 12.03 -8.82 -10.29
C GLN A 132 10.98 -7.71 -10.14
N ALA A 133 11.01 -6.98 -9.03
CA ALA A 133 10.22 -5.78 -8.83
C ALA A 133 10.58 -4.73 -9.89
N ARG A 134 11.87 -4.49 -10.16
CA ARG A 134 12.28 -3.51 -11.18
C ARG A 134 11.74 -3.83 -12.56
N ALA A 135 11.81 -5.09 -12.98
CA ALA A 135 11.27 -5.53 -14.26
C ALA A 135 9.75 -5.29 -14.35
N LYS A 136 8.99 -5.67 -13.32
CA LYS A 136 7.54 -5.42 -13.27
C LYS A 136 7.20 -3.93 -13.29
N PHE A 137 7.95 -3.12 -12.53
CA PHE A 137 7.72 -1.67 -12.48
C PHE A 137 7.98 -1.00 -13.82
N ASN A 138 9.03 -1.41 -14.55
CA ASN A 138 9.33 -0.85 -15.86
C ASN A 138 8.17 -1.06 -16.85
N VAL A 139 7.51 -2.23 -16.83
CA VAL A 139 6.31 -2.48 -17.63
C VAL A 139 5.14 -1.60 -17.20
N LEU A 140 4.95 -1.39 -15.89
CA LEU A 140 3.92 -0.47 -15.39
C LEU A 140 4.19 0.99 -15.79
N LEU A 141 5.46 1.38 -15.92
CA LEU A 141 5.87 2.74 -16.26
C LEU A 141 5.52 3.12 -17.70
N GLU A 142 5.29 2.15 -18.58
CA GLU A 142 4.87 2.36 -19.97
C GLU A 142 3.40 2.79 -20.10
N ASP A 143 2.61 2.66 -19.03
CA ASP A 143 1.17 2.96 -19.02
C ASP A 143 0.80 3.95 -17.91
N ASP A 144 0.70 5.22 -18.29
CA ASP A 144 0.35 6.32 -17.37
C ASP A 144 -1.05 6.19 -16.74
N SER A 145 -1.94 5.37 -17.31
CA SER A 145 -3.26 5.11 -16.72
C SER A 145 -3.19 4.27 -15.44
N LYS A 146 -2.09 3.53 -15.24
CA LYS A 146 -1.85 2.65 -14.07
C LYS A 146 -1.21 3.36 -12.89
N THR A 147 -1.61 4.61 -12.64
CA THR A 147 -1.00 5.46 -11.59
C THR A 147 -1.16 4.83 -10.19
N ASN A 148 -2.27 4.14 -9.94
CA ASN A 148 -2.52 3.44 -8.67
C ASN A 148 -1.55 2.28 -8.46
N GLU A 149 -1.34 1.45 -9.47
CA GLU A 149 -0.44 0.30 -9.44
C GLU A 149 1.02 0.75 -9.34
N GLN A 150 1.39 1.79 -10.10
CA GLN A 150 2.70 2.44 -9.99
C GLN A 150 2.94 2.91 -8.55
N PHE A 151 2.00 3.67 -7.98
CA PHE A 151 2.12 4.16 -6.60
C PHE A 151 2.22 3.04 -5.57
N ALA A 152 1.35 2.02 -5.66
CA ALA A 152 1.32 0.90 -4.73
C ALA A 152 2.67 0.17 -4.69
N MET A 153 3.28 -0.04 -5.85
CA MET A 153 4.58 -0.68 -5.95
C MET A 153 5.70 0.20 -5.39
N LEU A 154 5.69 1.50 -5.71
CA LEU A 154 6.69 2.45 -5.26
C LEU A 154 6.65 2.68 -3.74
N ILE A 155 5.47 2.75 -3.13
CA ILE A 155 5.35 3.04 -1.70
C ILE A 155 5.82 1.85 -0.85
N VAL A 156 5.63 0.61 -1.33
CA VAL A 156 6.21 -0.60 -0.71
C VAL A 156 7.74 -0.51 -0.77
N ALA A 157 8.30 -0.26 -1.96
CA ALA A 157 9.75 -0.11 -2.13
C ALA A 157 10.30 1.02 -1.24
N TYR A 158 9.65 2.18 -1.20
CA TYR A 158 10.01 3.30 -0.34
C TYR A 158 10.03 2.91 1.14
N CYS A 159 9.03 2.16 1.61
CA CYS A 159 9.00 1.68 3.00
C CYS A 159 10.17 0.74 3.32
N HIS A 160 10.57 -0.12 2.38
CA HIS A 160 11.73 -1.00 2.55
C HIS A 160 13.06 -0.23 2.60
N THR A 161 13.17 0.83 1.81
CA THR A 161 14.43 1.58 1.65
C THR A 161 14.59 2.74 2.63
N THR A 162 13.53 3.14 3.33
CA THR A 162 13.56 4.27 4.27
C THR A 162 13.94 3.80 5.67
N PRO A 163 15.18 4.06 6.15
CA PRO A 163 15.67 3.43 7.38
C PRO A 163 14.88 3.81 8.63
N ILE A 164 14.37 5.04 8.70
CA ILE A 164 13.56 5.50 9.85
C ILE A 164 12.22 4.75 9.93
N ILE A 165 11.56 4.49 8.80
CA ILE A 165 10.32 3.70 8.76
C ILE A 165 10.58 2.27 9.20
N ASN A 166 11.66 1.65 8.70
CA ASN A 166 12.05 0.29 9.09
C ASN A 166 12.42 0.22 10.59
N LYS A 167 13.13 1.21 11.14
CA LYS A 167 13.44 1.27 12.57
C LYS A 167 12.20 1.42 13.46
N CYS A 168 11.21 2.21 13.04
CA CYS A 168 9.99 2.45 13.81
C CYS A 168 9.02 1.25 13.78
N PHE A 169 8.92 0.55 12.65
CA PHE A 169 7.86 -0.44 12.42
C PHE A 169 8.35 -1.84 12.04
N GLY A 170 9.66 -2.04 11.97
CA GLY A 170 10.26 -3.25 11.41
C GLY A 170 10.05 -3.39 9.90
N LYS A 171 10.53 -4.52 9.36
CA LYS A 171 10.21 -4.94 7.99
C LYS A 171 8.70 -5.13 7.85
N ILE A 172 8.16 -4.85 6.67
CA ILE A 172 6.78 -5.20 6.35
C ILE A 172 6.72 -6.72 6.33
N ALA A 173 5.71 -7.31 6.97
CA ALA A 173 5.46 -8.74 6.81
C ALA A 173 5.05 -8.98 5.35
N ASP A 174 5.69 -9.95 4.68
CA ASP A 174 5.62 -10.09 3.23
C ASP A 174 4.17 -10.15 2.70
N TYR A 175 3.25 -10.82 3.40
CA TYR A 175 1.84 -10.89 3.00
C TYR A 175 1.08 -9.55 3.10
N THR A 176 1.50 -8.65 4.00
CA THR A 176 0.83 -7.37 4.21
C THR A 176 1.01 -6.45 3.01
N GLU A 177 2.07 -6.65 2.22
CA GLU A 177 2.26 -5.98 0.93
C GLU A 177 1.14 -6.29 -0.06
N LEU A 178 0.67 -7.55 -0.10
CA LEU A 178 -0.44 -7.94 -0.98
C LEU A 178 -1.76 -7.26 -0.61
N LEU A 179 -1.89 -6.86 0.66
CA LEU A 179 -3.07 -6.23 1.25
C LEU A 179 -3.06 -4.70 1.18
N LEU A 180 -2.03 -4.07 0.59
CA LEU A 180 -2.07 -2.64 0.29
C LEU A 180 -3.25 -2.34 -0.65
N PRO A 181 -4.17 -1.43 -0.30
CA PRO A 181 -5.29 -1.09 -1.18
C PRO A 181 -4.83 -0.55 -2.53
N GLN A 182 -5.39 -1.07 -3.63
CA GLN A 182 -5.08 -0.59 -4.99
C GLN A 182 -5.85 0.68 -5.37
N ASN A 183 -6.90 1.04 -4.61
CA ASN A 183 -7.67 2.27 -4.80
C ASN A 183 -7.21 3.40 -3.87
N ILE A 184 -5.97 3.35 -3.38
CA ILE A 184 -5.50 4.27 -2.32
C ILE A 184 -5.42 5.75 -2.75
N LEU A 185 -5.31 6.00 -4.07
CA LEU A 185 -5.36 7.35 -4.66
C LEU A 185 -6.74 7.76 -5.19
N ALA A 186 -7.76 6.90 -5.07
CA ALA A 186 -9.13 7.24 -5.46
C ALA A 186 -9.60 8.47 -4.66
N GLU A 187 -10.56 9.25 -5.18
CA GLU A 187 -10.98 10.55 -4.62
C GLU A 187 -11.24 10.57 -3.10
N ASN A 188 -11.86 9.50 -2.59
CA ASN A 188 -12.14 9.27 -1.18
C ASN A 188 -11.15 8.29 -0.51
N GLY A 189 -10.02 8.05 -1.16
CA GLY A 189 -8.93 7.18 -0.76
C GLY A 189 -7.99 7.84 0.24
N PHE A 190 -7.18 7.01 0.89
CA PHE A 190 -6.36 7.44 2.02
C PHE A 190 -5.38 8.57 1.69
N VAL A 191 -4.74 8.54 0.51
CA VAL A 191 -3.78 9.60 0.13
C VAL A 191 -4.48 10.93 -0.12
N ASN A 192 -5.70 10.94 -0.66
CA ASN A 192 -6.49 12.18 -0.78
C ASN A 192 -6.80 12.76 0.60
N MET A 193 -7.22 11.92 1.54
CA MET A 193 -7.51 12.37 2.91
C MET A 193 -6.29 12.98 3.62
N LEU A 194 -5.06 12.54 3.31
CA LEU A 194 -3.83 13.13 3.85
C LEU A 194 -3.50 14.51 3.27
N ASN A 195 -3.99 14.81 2.08
CA ASN A 195 -3.74 16.07 1.37
C ASN A 195 -4.91 17.05 1.46
N ASP A 196 -5.96 16.69 2.20
CA ASP A 196 -7.14 17.52 2.41
C ASP A 196 -7.09 18.21 3.79
N ASN A 197 -7.00 19.54 3.75
CA ASN A 197 -6.92 20.40 4.93
C ASN A 197 -8.20 20.38 5.78
N ASP A 198 -9.33 19.88 5.27
CA ASP A 198 -10.54 19.71 6.05
C ASP A 198 -10.43 18.55 7.05
N PHE A 199 -9.49 17.63 6.83
CA PHE A 199 -9.26 16.46 7.68
C PHE A 199 -8.08 16.63 8.64
N ILE A 200 -6.94 17.12 8.15
CA ILE A 200 -5.73 17.31 8.95
C ILE A 200 -4.94 18.50 8.40
N SER A 201 -4.55 19.43 9.28
CA SER A 201 -3.79 20.62 8.88
C SER A 201 -2.30 20.46 9.13
N ASP A 202 -1.49 21.32 8.51
CA ASP A 202 -0.04 21.30 8.67
C ASP A 202 0.42 21.51 10.13
N GLU A 203 -0.37 22.24 10.94
CA GLU A 203 -0.11 22.47 12.37
C GLU A 203 -0.43 21.25 13.26
N ASP A 204 -1.05 20.20 12.70
CA ASP A 204 -1.41 18.98 13.44
C ASP A 204 -0.33 17.87 13.34
N TYR A 205 0.75 18.10 12.58
CA TYR A 205 1.88 17.17 12.37
C TYR A 205 3.13 17.52 13.20
#